data_AF-A0A6N4APQ8-F1
#
_entry.id   AF-A0A6N4APQ8-F1
#
_cell.length_a   1.000
_cell.length_b   1.000
_cell.length_c   1.000
_cell.angle_alpha   90.00
_cell.angle_beta   90.00
_cell.angle_gamma   90.00
#
_symmetry.space_group_name_H-M   'P 1'
#
loop_
_entity.id
_entity.type
_entity.pdbx_description
1 polymer ?
#
loop_
_entity_poly.entity_id
_entity_poly.type
_entity_poly.pdbx_seq_one_letter_code
_entity_poly.pdbx_strand_id
1 'polypeptide(L)'
;MTIKGKIKNSIENGYDIMNRFENDVKHIKNVYGDCKDEILAEKIKEAAVRRDFDLLQNRKCLASVLERFKSAAIKRCAITADDIPEKTFMLLTSTVPLDVSDLERSFDVGNDATKRLVLKRCERDGISINRTVYSPEDYVNGCASMLTFYDSALQRPQWASLWLSDLDTVFPACLAGATDENL
;
A
#
# COMPACT_ATOMS: atom_id res chain seq x y z
N MET A 1 2.03 1.39 12.99
CA MET A 1 1.41 2.33 11.99
C MET A 1 0.87 1.54 10.79
N THR A 2 -0.30 1.89 10.21
CA THR A 2 -0.87 1.18 9.06
C THR A 2 -0.19 1.55 7.73
N ILE A 3 -0.19 0.65 6.74
CA ILE A 3 0.32 0.93 5.38
C ILE A 3 -0.43 2.11 4.74
N LYS A 4 -1.75 2.15 4.92
CA LYS A 4 -2.58 3.28 4.50
C LYS A 4 -2.11 4.61 5.11
N GLY A 5 -1.82 4.62 6.41
CA GLY A 5 -1.28 5.77 7.10
C GLY A 5 0.09 6.20 6.56
N LYS A 6 0.96 5.26 6.22
CA LYS A 6 2.27 5.55 5.59
C LYS A 6 2.09 6.23 4.23
N ILE A 7 1.18 5.74 3.38
CA ILE A 7 0.89 6.35 2.07
C ILE A 7 0.35 7.77 2.26
N LYS A 8 -0.63 7.94 3.16
CA LYS A 8 -1.19 9.27 3.47
C LYS A 8 -0.11 10.25 3.91
N ASN A 9 0.70 9.86 4.91
CA ASN A 9 1.78 10.69 5.43
C ASN A 9 2.82 11.02 4.35
N SER A 10 3.13 10.07 3.46
CA SER A 10 4.04 10.33 2.34
C SER A 10 3.45 11.35 1.35
N ILE A 11 2.15 11.29 1.04
CA ILE A 11 1.49 12.28 0.19
C ILE A 11 1.53 13.67 0.85
N GLU A 12 1.14 13.76 2.12
CA GLU A 12 1.15 15.00 2.90
C GLU A 12 2.57 15.62 2.97
N ASN A 13 3.58 14.81 3.28
CA ASN A 13 4.97 15.25 3.29
C ASN A 13 5.43 15.73 1.89
N GLY A 14 4.95 15.11 0.82
CA GLY A 14 5.23 15.56 -0.54
C GLY A 14 4.66 16.96 -0.82
N TYR A 15 3.44 17.24 -0.35
CA TYR A 15 2.85 18.58 -0.42
C TYR A 15 3.59 19.59 0.46
N ASP A 16 4.03 19.20 1.65
CA ASP A 16 4.83 20.06 2.52
C ASP A 16 6.19 20.42 1.90
N ILE A 17 6.82 19.48 1.18
CA ILE A 17 8.05 19.77 0.39
C ILE A 17 7.77 20.82 -0.69
N MET A 18 6.66 20.69 -1.43
CA MET A 18 6.30 21.66 -2.48
C MET A 18 5.97 23.04 -1.88
N ASN A 19 5.20 23.10 -0.79
CA ASN A 19 4.86 24.34 -0.11
C ASN A 19 6.11 25.05 0.44
N ARG A 20 7.06 24.30 1.02
CA ARG A 20 8.35 24.86 1.44
C ARG A 20 9.12 25.45 0.27
N PHE A 21 9.18 24.76 -0.86
CA PHE A 21 9.80 25.29 -2.07
C PHE A 21 9.15 26.58 -2.56
N GLU A 22 7.81 26.68 -2.56
CA GLU A 22 7.13 27.92 -2.96
C GLU A 22 7.47 29.10 -2.05
N ASN A 23 7.57 28.84 -0.73
CA ASN A 23 7.96 29.85 0.24
C ASN A 23 9.43 30.26 0.07
N ASP A 24 10.32 29.31 -0.19
CA ASP A 24 11.74 29.57 -0.48
C ASP A 24 11.89 30.42 -1.75
N VAL A 25 11.13 30.13 -2.82
CA VAL A 25 11.16 30.93 -4.05
C VAL A 25 10.68 32.36 -3.79
N LYS A 26 9.61 32.56 -3.00
CA LYS A 26 9.17 33.91 -2.61
C LYS A 26 10.24 34.64 -1.82
N HIS A 27 10.89 33.97 -0.87
CA HIS A 27 11.97 34.54 -0.08
C HIS A 27 13.18 34.90 -0.95
N ILE A 28 13.61 34.01 -1.84
CA ILE A 28 14.72 34.24 -2.79
C ILE A 28 14.42 35.46 -3.66
N LYS A 29 13.20 35.60 -4.20
CA LYS A 29 12.81 36.77 -4.99
C LYS A 29 12.85 38.06 -4.18
N ASN A 30 12.51 38.02 -2.89
CA ASN A 30 12.58 39.20 -2.02
C ASN A 30 14.02 39.60 -1.68
N VAL A 31 14.94 38.64 -1.50
CA VAL A 31 16.34 38.90 -1.10
C VAL A 31 17.24 39.22 -2.29
N TYR A 32 17.03 38.51 -3.41
CA TYR A 32 17.88 38.60 -4.61
C TYR A 32 17.18 39.29 -5.79
N GLY A 33 16.01 39.92 -5.57
CA GLY A 33 15.23 40.56 -6.64
C GLY A 33 15.95 41.70 -7.35
N ASP A 34 16.84 42.40 -6.64
CA ASP A 34 17.66 43.49 -7.21
C ASP A 34 19.00 42.99 -7.79
N CYS A 35 19.29 41.68 -7.68
CA CYS A 35 20.49 41.10 -8.28
C CYS A 35 20.31 40.88 -9.79
N LYS A 36 21.41 40.61 -10.49
CA LYS A 36 21.35 40.17 -11.89
C LYS A 36 20.48 38.91 -12.03
N ASP A 37 19.71 38.84 -13.11
CA ASP A 37 18.80 37.72 -13.41
C ASP A 37 19.48 36.34 -13.32
N GLU A 38 20.75 36.24 -13.73
CA GLU A 38 21.55 35.01 -13.65
C GLU A 38 21.70 34.50 -12.21
N ILE A 39 21.91 35.40 -11.26
CA ILE A 39 22.07 35.07 -9.83
C ILE A 39 20.72 34.62 -9.25
N LEU A 40 19.64 35.34 -9.59
CA LEU A 40 18.29 34.98 -9.15
C LEU A 40 17.89 33.60 -9.70
N ALA A 41 18.15 33.35 -10.98
CA ALA A 41 17.89 32.07 -11.63
C ALA A 41 18.69 30.92 -11.00
N GLU A 42 19.98 31.15 -10.70
CA GLU A 42 20.83 30.15 -10.03
C GLU A 42 20.30 29.80 -8.63
N LYS A 43 19.87 30.78 -7.84
CA LYS A 43 19.30 30.54 -6.50
C LYS A 43 17.98 29.79 -6.55
N ILE A 44 17.10 30.10 -7.49
CA ILE A 44 15.86 29.35 -7.71
C ILE A 44 16.18 27.91 -8.15
N LYS A 45 17.20 27.72 -9.00
CA LYS A 45 17.66 26.40 -9.43
C LYS A 45 18.18 25.57 -8.26
N GLU A 46 19.00 26.16 -7.37
CA GLU A 46 19.45 25.48 -6.14
C GLU A 46 18.27 25.00 -5.27
N ALA A 47 17.26 25.86 -5.07
CA ALA A 47 16.06 25.50 -4.33
C ALA A 47 15.27 24.36 -5.01
N ALA A 48 15.16 24.40 -6.34
CA ALA A 48 14.49 23.35 -7.12
C ALA A 48 15.21 22.00 -6.99
N VAL A 49 16.54 21.99 -7.04
CA VAL A 49 17.34 20.77 -6.86
C VAL A 49 17.11 20.14 -5.47
N ARG A 50 17.05 20.96 -4.41
CA ARG A 50 16.75 20.47 -3.05
C ARG A 50 15.34 19.87 -2.96
N ARG A 51 14.34 20.57 -3.50
CA ARG A 51 12.96 20.06 -3.58
C ARG A 51 12.91 18.70 -4.29
N ASP A 52 13.55 18.59 -5.45
CA ASP A 52 13.52 17.35 -6.25
C ASP A 52 14.22 16.19 -5.52
N PHE A 53 15.33 16.49 -4.82
CA PHE A 53 15.99 15.51 -3.97
C PHE A 53 15.07 15.03 -2.83
N ASP A 54 14.42 15.95 -2.12
CA ASP A 54 13.53 15.60 -1.00
C ASP A 54 12.32 14.79 -1.48
N LEU A 55 11.71 15.15 -2.61
CA LEU A 55 10.61 14.39 -3.22
C LEU A 55 11.05 12.98 -3.62
N LEU A 56 12.26 12.84 -4.18
CA LEU A 56 12.84 11.55 -4.53
C LEU A 56 13.06 10.68 -3.29
N GLN A 57 13.58 11.25 -2.20
CA GLN A 57 13.78 10.52 -0.94
C GLN A 57 12.45 10.07 -0.35
N ASN A 58 11.44 10.93 -0.35
CA ASN A 58 10.09 10.61 0.12
C ASN A 58 9.50 9.43 -0.67
N ARG A 59 9.60 9.47 -2.01
CA ARG A 59 9.15 8.39 -2.89
C ARG A 59 9.90 7.08 -2.62
N LYS A 60 11.22 7.13 -2.46
CA LYS A 60 12.04 5.94 -2.17
C LYS A 60 11.68 5.30 -0.84
N CYS A 61 11.42 6.12 0.19
CA CYS A 61 10.98 5.64 1.49
C CYS A 61 9.66 4.87 1.38
N LEU A 62 8.67 5.45 0.69
CA LEU A 62 7.38 4.80 0.47
C LEU A 62 7.53 3.50 -0.34
N ALA A 63 8.28 3.53 -1.44
CA ALA A 63 8.53 2.35 -2.27
C ALA A 63 9.18 1.22 -1.45
N SER A 64 10.14 1.53 -0.58
CA SER A 64 10.77 0.54 0.30
C SER A 64 9.79 -0.08 1.31
N VAL A 65 8.86 0.70 1.85
CA VAL A 65 7.78 0.18 2.71
C VAL A 65 6.88 -0.78 1.93
N LEU A 66 6.42 -0.39 0.75
CA LEU A 66 5.55 -1.21 -0.10
C LEU A 66 6.25 -2.50 -0.58
N GLU A 67 7.54 -2.44 -0.91
CA GLU A 67 8.33 -3.61 -1.30
C GLU A 67 8.51 -4.62 -0.16
N ARG A 68 8.76 -4.13 1.07
CA ARG A 68 8.81 -5.00 2.25
C ARG A 68 7.45 -5.65 2.51
N PHE A 69 6.38 -4.86 2.40
CA PHE A 69 5.02 -5.39 2.53
C PHE A 69 4.72 -6.47 1.49
N LYS A 70 4.99 -6.19 0.22
CA LYS A 70 4.84 -7.14 -0.89
C LYS A 70 5.59 -8.45 -0.60
N SER A 71 6.84 -8.35 -0.16
CA SER A 71 7.68 -9.52 0.14
C SER A 71 7.12 -10.35 1.31
N ALA A 72 6.65 -9.71 2.37
CA ALA A 72 6.04 -10.39 3.51
C ALA A 72 4.70 -11.05 3.12
N ALA A 73 3.86 -10.37 2.34
CA ALA A 73 2.60 -10.90 1.85
C ALA A 73 2.81 -12.13 0.96
N ILE A 74 3.77 -12.09 0.04
CA ILE A 74 4.12 -13.24 -0.81
C ILE A 74 4.54 -14.45 0.04
N LYS A 75 5.32 -14.25 1.10
CA LYS A 75 5.71 -15.33 2.03
C LYS A 75 4.48 -15.95 2.71
N ARG A 76 3.53 -15.13 3.18
CA ARG A 76 2.24 -15.60 3.74
C ARG A 76 1.35 -16.25 2.69
N CYS A 77 1.61 -16.02 1.41
CA CYS A 77 0.93 -16.73 0.34
C CYS A 77 1.52 -18.10 0.02
N ALA A 78 2.81 -18.30 0.27
CA ALA A 78 3.53 -19.53 -0.03
C ALA A 78 3.31 -20.68 0.97
N ILE A 79 2.42 -20.50 1.94
CA ILE A 79 2.13 -21.47 2.99
C ILE A 79 1.73 -22.83 2.38
N THR A 80 2.38 -23.91 2.83
CA THR A 80 2.26 -25.27 2.29
C THR A 80 1.19 -26.08 3.04
N ALA A 81 0.92 -27.31 2.60
CA ALA A 81 -0.02 -28.20 3.28
C ALA A 81 0.43 -28.54 4.72
N ASP A 82 1.74 -28.53 4.99
CA ASP A 82 2.31 -28.84 6.30
C ASP A 82 1.98 -27.78 7.36
N ASP A 83 1.66 -26.57 6.93
CA ASP A 83 1.26 -25.47 7.80
C ASP A 83 -0.21 -25.58 8.24
N ILE A 84 -0.97 -26.55 7.72
CA ILE A 84 -2.35 -26.80 8.10
C ILE A 84 -2.39 -27.85 9.21
N PRO A 85 -3.06 -27.59 10.35
CA PRO A 85 -3.22 -28.61 11.38
C PRO A 85 -3.81 -29.90 10.80
N GLU A 86 -3.19 -31.04 11.09
CA GLU A 86 -3.50 -32.34 10.46
C GLU A 86 -5.00 -32.68 10.49
N LYS A 87 -5.67 -32.46 11.64
CA LYS A 87 -7.12 -32.69 11.78
C LYS A 87 -7.94 -31.80 10.85
N THR A 88 -7.56 -30.54 10.71
CA THR A 88 -8.22 -29.58 9.81
C THR A 88 -7.97 -29.96 8.35
N PHE A 89 -6.74 -30.36 8.02
CA PHE A 89 -6.40 -30.84 6.68
C PHE A 89 -7.24 -32.07 6.31
N MET A 90 -7.32 -33.07 7.19
CA MET A 90 -8.14 -34.26 6.98
C MET A 90 -9.62 -33.92 6.82
N LEU A 91 -10.18 -33.05 7.67
CA LEU A 91 -11.58 -32.65 7.60
C LEU A 91 -11.90 -31.96 6.25
N LEU A 92 -11.10 -30.97 5.87
CA LEU A 92 -11.32 -30.17 4.67
C LEU A 92 -11.07 -30.96 3.37
N THR A 93 -10.23 -31.99 3.40
CA THR A 93 -10.01 -32.88 2.24
C THR A 93 -10.96 -34.07 2.18
N SER A 94 -11.59 -34.46 3.30
CA SER A 94 -12.50 -35.62 3.39
C SER A 94 -13.73 -35.53 2.47
N THR A 95 -14.53 -36.59 2.40
CA THR A 95 -15.85 -36.59 1.74
C THR A 95 -16.99 -36.26 2.70
N VAL A 96 -16.69 -35.95 3.97
CA VAL A 96 -17.71 -35.60 4.96
C VAL A 96 -18.43 -34.32 4.49
N PRO A 97 -19.77 -34.30 4.47
CA PRO A 97 -20.52 -33.10 4.12
C PRO A 97 -20.30 -32.04 5.20
N LEU A 98 -19.86 -30.86 4.77
CA LEU A 98 -19.71 -29.67 5.60
C LEU A 98 -20.72 -28.63 5.12
N ASP A 99 -21.36 -27.94 6.05
CA ASP A 99 -22.26 -26.85 5.69
C ASP A 99 -21.51 -25.52 5.53
N VAL A 100 -22.24 -24.47 5.15
CA VAL A 100 -21.69 -23.12 4.99
C VAL A 100 -21.06 -22.62 6.29
N SER A 101 -21.73 -22.87 7.43
CA SER A 101 -21.31 -22.37 8.74
C SER A 101 -19.99 -23.00 9.20
N ASP A 102 -19.81 -24.30 8.97
CA ASP A 102 -18.58 -25.03 9.27
C ASP A 102 -17.39 -24.49 8.47
N LEU A 103 -17.61 -24.20 7.18
CA LEU A 103 -16.59 -23.66 6.28
C LEU A 103 -16.26 -22.21 6.63
N GLU A 104 -17.25 -21.36 6.92
CA GLU A 104 -17.04 -19.98 7.37
C GLU A 104 -16.27 -19.94 8.69
N ARG A 105 -16.65 -20.78 9.67
CA ARG A 105 -15.92 -20.88 10.93
C ARG A 105 -14.48 -21.32 10.72
N SER A 106 -14.25 -22.33 9.89
CA SER A 106 -12.91 -22.84 9.56
C SER A 106 -12.07 -21.78 8.85
N PHE A 107 -12.69 -20.94 8.02
CA PHE A 107 -12.04 -19.82 7.37
C PHE A 107 -11.63 -18.75 8.41
N ASP A 108 -12.55 -18.36 9.28
CA ASP A 108 -12.36 -17.22 10.18
C ASP A 108 -11.32 -17.51 11.28
N VAL A 109 -11.23 -18.76 11.75
CA VAL A 109 -10.22 -19.19 12.76
C VAL A 109 -8.92 -19.71 12.15
N GLY A 110 -8.92 -20.00 10.85
CA GLY A 110 -7.79 -20.63 10.16
C GLY A 110 -6.64 -19.67 9.87
N ASN A 111 -5.44 -20.23 9.74
CA ASN A 111 -4.30 -19.52 9.13
C ASN A 111 -4.49 -19.41 7.61
N ASP A 112 -3.60 -18.70 6.90
CA ASP A 112 -3.82 -18.41 5.49
C ASP A 112 -3.83 -19.67 4.60
N ALA A 113 -3.12 -20.74 4.94
CA ALA A 113 -3.25 -22.01 4.21
C ALA A 113 -4.58 -22.70 4.47
N THR A 114 -5.07 -22.70 5.71
CA THR A 114 -6.40 -23.22 6.04
C THR A 114 -7.47 -22.47 5.26
N LYS A 115 -7.42 -21.13 5.23
CA LYS A 115 -8.35 -20.29 4.46
C LYS A 115 -8.34 -20.63 2.97
N ARG A 116 -7.17 -20.83 2.37
CA ARG A 116 -7.05 -21.26 0.97
C ARG A 116 -7.64 -22.65 0.73
N LEU A 117 -7.40 -23.58 1.65
CA LEU A 117 -7.94 -24.94 1.55
C LEU A 117 -9.47 -24.92 1.69
N VAL A 118 -10.03 -24.09 2.57
CA VAL A 118 -11.48 -23.87 2.68
C VAL A 118 -12.06 -23.39 1.35
N LEU A 119 -11.45 -22.41 0.69
CA LEU A 119 -11.94 -21.93 -0.61
C LEU A 119 -11.89 -23.01 -1.70
N LYS A 120 -10.82 -23.81 -1.76
CA LYS A 120 -10.75 -24.98 -2.66
C LYS A 120 -11.84 -26.00 -2.36
N ARG A 121 -12.14 -26.21 -1.07
CA ARG A 121 -13.22 -27.11 -0.65
C ARG A 121 -14.60 -26.57 -1.04
N CYS A 122 -14.83 -25.28 -0.86
CA CYS A 122 -16.05 -24.59 -1.29
C CYS A 122 -16.29 -24.76 -2.80
N GLU A 123 -15.25 -24.55 -3.62
CA GLU A 123 -15.31 -24.74 -5.07
C GLU A 123 -15.66 -26.19 -5.45
N ARG A 124 -15.01 -27.17 -4.79
CA ARG A 124 -15.25 -28.60 -5.03
C ARG A 124 -16.68 -29.03 -4.71
N ASP A 125 -17.22 -28.53 -3.60
CA ASP A 125 -18.55 -28.92 -3.10
C ASP A 125 -19.68 -28.02 -3.65
N GLY A 126 -19.35 -27.00 -4.47
CA GLY A 126 -20.32 -26.07 -5.03
C GLY A 126 -20.95 -25.12 -4.00
N ILE A 127 -20.26 -24.88 -2.88
CA ILE A 127 -20.71 -24.01 -1.79
C ILE A 127 -20.07 -22.63 -1.96
N SER A 128 -20.87 -21.57 -1.86
CA SER A 128 -20.36 -20.19 -1.87
C SER A 128 -20.30 -19.64 -0.46
N ILE A 129 -19.17 -19.04 -0.09
CA ILE A 129 -19.00 -18.29 1.15
C ILE A 129 -18.56 -16.86 0.81
N ASN A 130 -19.04 -15.87 1.56
CA ASN A 130 -18.67 -14.46 1.37
C ASN A 130 -17.29 -14.15 1.99
N ARG A 131 -16.26 -14.87 1.54
CA ARG A 131 -14.87 -14.76 2.01
C ARG A 131 -13.91 -14.83 0.82
N THR A 132 -12.84 -14.06 0.90
CA THR A 132 -11.83 -13.98 -0.16
C THR A 132 -10.45 -14.13 0.43
N VAL A 133 -9.59 -14.90 -0.23
CA VAL A 133 -8.15 -14.92 0.04
C VAL A 133 -7.45 -14.28 -1.14
N TYR A 134 -6.64 -13.28 -0.85
CA TYR A 134 -5.84 -12.60 -1.86
C TYR A 134 -4.64 -13.46 -2.28
N SER A 135 -4.40 -13.48 -3.58
CA SER A 135 -3.25 -14.10 -4.22
C SER A 135 -2.00 -13.22 -4.06
N PRO A 136 -0.79 -13.78 -4.26
CA PRO A 136 0.43 -12.97 -4.38
C PRO A 136 0.29 -11.81 -5.37
N GLU A 137 -0.35 -12.05 -6.51
CA GLU A 137 -0.53 -11.05 -7.57
C GLU A 137 -1.42 -9.90 -7.11
N ASP A 138 -2.46 -10.15 -6.32
CA ASP A 138 -3.31 -9.10 -5.74
C ASP A 138 -2.51 -8.14 -4.85
N TYR A 139 -1.56 -8.67 -4.07
CA TYR A 139 -0.69 -7.85 -3.23
C TYR A 139 0.33 -7.06 -4.06
N VAL A 140 0.90 -7.68 -5.09
CA VAL A 140 1.82 -7.02 -6.03
C VAL A 140 1.12 -5.86 -6.73
N ASN A 141 -0.05 -6.13 -7.31
CA ASN A 141 -0.86 -5.15 -8.01
C ASN A 141 -1.34 -4.05 -7.06
N GLY A 142 -1.82 -4.41 -5.87
CA GLY A 142 -2.23 -3.44 -4.85
C GLY A 142 -1.10 -2.48 -4.45
N CYS A 143 0.11 -3.00 -4.21
CA CYS A 143 1.27 -2.16 -3.89
C CYS A 143 1.68 -1.26 -5.06
N ALA A 144 1.69 -1.79 -6.30
CA ALA A 144 2.01 -1.01 -7.49
C ALA A 144 0.98 0.10 -7.75
N SER A 145 -0.31 -0.18 -7.58
CA SER A 145 -1.39 0.81 -7.68
C SER A 145 -1.24 1.92 -6.64
N MET A 146 -0.85 1.59 -5.40
CA MET A 146 -0.64 2.62 -4.36
C MET A 146 0.58 3.50 -4.62
N LEU A 147 1.66 2.96 -5.18
CA LEU A 147 2.80 3.78 -5.61
C LEU A 147 2.41 4.69 -6.79
N THR A 148 1.62 4.17 -7.73
CA THR A 148 1.10 4.96 -8.87
C THR A 148 0.14 6.06 -8.40
N PHE A 149 -0.69 5.77 -7.39
CA PHE A 149 -1.58 6.74 -6.77
C PHE A 149 -0.78 7.88 -6.11
N TYR A 150 0.26 7.54 -5.34
CA TYR A 150 1.18 8.52 -4.78
C TYR A 150 1.83 9.40 -5.86
N ASP A 151 2.36 8.79 -6.92
CA ASP A 151 3.02 9.53 -8.01
C ASP A 151 2.02 10.49 -8.70
N SER A 152 0.77 10.05 -8.89
CA SER A 152 -0.32 10.87 -9.45
C SER A 152 -0.71 12.03 -8.53
N ALA A 153 -0.77 11.77 -7.22
CA ALA A 153 -1.09 12.77 -6.21
C ALA A 153 -0.05 13.90 -6.17
N LEU A 154 1.23 13.57 -6.33
CA LEU A 154 2.32 14.56 -6.35
C LEU A 154 2.42 15.34 -7.67
N GLN A 155 1.96 14.78 -8.79
CA GLN A 155 1.90 15.54 -10.05
C GLN A 155 0.78 16.60 -10.05
N ARG A 156 -0.22 16.46 -9.16
CA ARG A 156 -1.43 17.28 -9.15
C ARG A 156 -1.74 17.81 -7.74
N PRO A 157 -0.84 18.61 -7.15
CA PRO A 157 -0.99 19.13 -5.79
C PRO A 157 -2.21 20.04 -5.61
N GLN A 158 -2.72 20.65 -6.69
CA GLN A 158 -3.94 21.47 -6.67
C GLN A 158 -5.19 20.71 -6.20
N TRP A 159 -5.16 19.38 -6.21
CA TRP A 159 -6.25 18.51 -5.75
C TRP A 159 -5.88 17.73 -4.49
N ALA A 160 -4.94 18.24 -3.67
CA ALA A 160 -4.43 17.57 -2.47
C ALA A 160 -5.54 17.03 -1.55
N SER A 161 -6.56 17.84 -1.25
CA SER A 161 -7.67 17.42 -0.40
C SER A 161 -8.46 16.24 -0.98
N LEU A 162 -8.69 16.26 -2.30
CA LEU A 162 -9.38 15.19 -3.03
C LEU A 162 -8.55 13.91 -3.05
N TRP A 163 -7.24 14.00 -3.32
CA TRP A 163 -6.36 12.83 -3.27
C TRP A 163 -6.33 12.17 -1.89
N LEU A 164 -6.29 12.98 -0.83
CA LEU A 164 -6.27 12.45 0.54
C LEU A 164 -7.60 11.80 0.93
N SER A 165 -8.75 12.33 0.46
CA SER A 165 -10.05 11.69 0.67
C SER A 165 -10.23 10.43 -0.17
N ASP A 166 -9.76 10.46 -1.43
CA ASP A 166 -9.92 9.35 -2.37
C ASP A 166 -9.09 8.14 -1.96
N LEU A 167 -8.00 8.34 -1.21
CA LEU A 167 -7.19 7.25 -0.66
C LEU A 167 -8.05 6.23 0.09
N ASP A 168 -9.11 6.65 0.79
CA ASP A 168 -10.00 5.73 1.50
C ASP A 168 -10.82 4.84 0.55
N THR A 169 -11.16 5.39 -0.62
CA THR A 169 -12.02 4.75 -1.62
C THR A 169 -11.20 3.84 -2.54
N VAL A 170 -10.00 4.25 -2.93
CA VAL A 170 -9.15 3.51 -3.87
C VAL A 170 -8.23 2.50 -3.18
N PHE A 171 -8.20 2.48 -1.84
CA PHE A 171 -7.29 1.60 -1.11
C PHE A 171 -7.59 0.12 -1.43
N PRO A 172 -6.61 -0.66 -1.91
CA PRO A 172 -6.84 -2.05 -2.26
C PRO A 172 -7.26 -2.84 -1.02
N ALA A 173 -8.35 -3.60 -1.13
CA ALA A 173 -8.88 -4.40 -0.03
C ALA A 173 -7.86 -5.43 0.48
N CYS A 174 -6.96 -5.92 -0.38
CA CYS A 174 -5.85 -6.80 0.02
C CYS A 174 -4.87 -6.14 1.00
N LEU A 175 -4.78 -4.82 1.02
CA LEU A 175 -3.90 -4.07 1.93
C LEU A 175 -4.63 -3.61 3.20
N ALA A 176 -5.94 -3.81 3.28
CA ALA A 176 -6.76 -3.32 4.39
C ALA A 176 -6.29 -3.92 5.73
N GLY A 177 -6.07 -3.06 6.72
CA GLY A 177 -5.59 -3.49 8.05
C GLY A 177 -4.10 -3.87 8.12
N ALA A 178 -3.35 -3.78 7.02
CA ALA A 178 -1.91 -4.03 7.02
C ALA A 178 -1.14 -3.02 7.90
N THR A 179 -0.22 -3.52 8.73
CA THR A 179 0.64 -2.73 9.61
C THR A 179 2.11 -2.99 9.34
N ASP A 180 2.93 -1.95 9.54
CA ASP A 180 4.40 -1.98 9.39
C ASP A 180 5.08 -2.91 10.43
N GLU A 181 4.40 -3.19 11.55
CA GLU A 181 4.90 -4.02 12.67
C GLU A 181 4.74 -5.52 12.43
N ASN A 182 3.90 -5.92 11.47
CA ASN A 182 3.67 -7.31 11.14
C ASN A 182 4.50 -7.76 9.90
N LEU A 183 5.47 -6.96 9.46
CA LEU A 183 6.31 -7.20 8.29
C LEU A 183 7.58 -7.99 8.60
#